data_AF-A0A947A2G1-F1
#
_entry.id   AF-A0A947A2G1-F1
#
_cell.length_a   1.000
_cell.length_b   1.000
_cell.length_c   1.000
_cell.angle_alpha   90.00
_cell.angle_beta   90.00
_cell.angle_gamma   90.00
#
_symmetry.space_group_name_H-M   'P 1'
#
loop_
_entity.id
_entity.type
_entity.pdbx_description
1 polymer ?
#
loop_
_entity_poly.entity_id
_entity_poly.type
_entity_poly.pdbx_seq_one_letter_code
_entity_poly.pdbx_strand_id
1 'polypeptide(L)'
;MRTIQFREAVAEAMSEEMRLDDSVYLMGEEVAEYNGAYKASKGMLDEFGPERVIDTPIAELGFAGIGVGSAMNGNRPIIEFMTFNFSLVGIDQIINNAAKMRQMSGGQFNIPIVFRGPTGSAGQLGATHSQAFE
;
A
#
# COMPACT_ATOMS: atom_id res chain seq x y z
N MET A 1 25.51 12.46 -6.34
CA MET A 1 24.21 11.84 -6.04
C MET A 1 23.16 12.46 -6.93
N ARG A 2 22.17 11.70 -7.38
CA ARG A 2 21.02 12.25 -8.11
C ARG A 2 20.06 12.92 -7.13
N THR A 3 19.50 14.06 -7.51
CA THR A 3 18.49 14.78 -6.71
C THR A 3 17.11 14.50 -7.29
N ILE A 4 16.21 13.96 -6.48
CA ILE A 4 14.83 13.62 -6.85
C ILE A 4 13.88 13.99 -5.70
N GLN A 5 12.60 14.12 -6.00
CA GLN A 5 11.56 14.32 -4.98
C GLN A 5 11.36 13.02 -4.19
N PHE A 6 10.96 13.14 -2.92
CA PHE A 6 10.73 11.97 -2.07
C PHE A 6 9.71 10.98 -2.66
N ARG A 7 8.62 11.49 -3.26
CA ARG A 7 7.63 10.64 -3.95
C ARG A 7 8.19 9.88 -5.14
N GLU A 8 9.18 10.44 -5.84
CA GLU A 8 9.85 9.77 -6.97
C GLU A 8 10.75 8.66 -6.45
N ALA A 9 11.43 8.89 -5.32
CA ALA A 9 12.22 7.85 -4.66
C ALA A 9 11.35 6.67 -4.21
N VAL A 10 10.16 6.94 -3.68
CA VAL A 10 9.19 5.90 -3.31
C VAL A 10 8.68 5.13 -4.54
N ALA A 11 8.33 5.84 -5.61
CA ALA A 11 7.89 5.22 -6.86
C ALA A 11 8.97 4.32 -7.47
N GLU A 12 10.23 4.78 -7.47
CA GLU A 12 11.37 4.02 -7.96
C GLU A 12 11.64 2.78 -7.10
N ALA A 13 11.63 2.91 -5.77
CA ALA A 13 11.82 1.77 -4.89
C ALA A 13 10.77 0.66 -5.14
N MET A 14 9.50 1.03 -5.31
CA MET A 14 8.47 0.06 -5.67
C MET A 14 8.69 -0.53 -7.06
N SER A 15 9.03 0.30 -8.04
CA SER A 15 9.21 -0.16 -9.43
C SER A 15 10.41 -1.08 -9.57
N GLU A 16 11.50 -0.83 -8.83
CA GLU A 16 12.66 -1.71 -8.75
C GLU A 16 12.28 -3.09 -8.20
N GLU A 17 11.57 -3.14 -7.08
CA GLU A 17 11.12 -4.42 -6.49
C GLU A 17 10.10 -5.14 -7.39
N MET A 18 9.18 -4.41 -8.04
CA MET A 18 8.19 -5.00 -8.95
C MET A 18 8.80 -5.57 -10.23
N ARG A 19 9.94 -5.06 -10.70
CA ARG A 19 10.71 -5.64 -11.81
C ARG A 19 11.46 -6.91 -11.41
N LEU A 20 11.85 -7.03 -10.14
CA LEU A 20 12.61 -8.17 -9.63
C LEU A 20 11.71 -9.33 -9.20
N ASP A 21 10.49 -9.04 -8.75
CA ASP A 21 9.59 -10.03 -8.19
C ASP A 21 8.16 -9.82 -8.69
N ASP A 22 7.67 -10.76 -9.49
CA ASP A 22 6.33 -10.73 -10.09
C ASP A 22 5.20 -10.85 -9.08
N SER A 23 5.51 -11.29 -7.85
CA SER A 23 4.54 -11.39 -6.76
C SER A 23 4.27 -10.05 -6.06
N VAL A 24 5.10 -9.03 -6.31
CA VAL A 24 4.94 -7.68 -5.73
C VAL A 24 3.95 -6.87 -6.54
N TYR A 25 2.88 -6.35 -5.96
CA TYR A 25 1.92 -5.52 -6.69
C TYR A 25 1.40 -4.39 -5.81
N LEU A 26 0.93 -3.32 -6.45
CA LEU A 26 0.33 -2.16 -5.80
C LEU A 26 -1.19 -2.25 -5.89
N MET A 27 -1.86 -2.06 -4.76
CA MET A 27 -3.32 -2.03 -4.66
C MET A 27 -3.75 -0.93 -3.69
N GLY A 28 -4.72 -0.14 -4.09
CA GLY A 28 -5.24 0.94 -3.26
C GLY A 28 -6.18 1.87 -4.01
N GLU A 29 -6.58 2.94 -3.35
CA GLU A 29 -7.49 3.93 -3.92
C GLU A 29 -6.73 4.84 -4.88
N GLU A 30 -7.20 4.93 -6.13
CA GLU A 30 -6.67 5.86 -7.14
C GLU A 30 -5.17 5.68 -7.45
N VAL A 31 -4.59 4.52 -7.15
CA VAL A 31 -3.18 4.21 -7.36
C VAL A 31 -2.83 3.98 -8.82
N ALA A 32 -3.79 3.57 -9.65
CA ALA A 32 -3.57 3.19 -11.04
C ALA A 32 -3.85 4.37 -11.99
N GLU A 33 -5.11 4.58 -12.39
CA GLU A 33 -5.48 5.55 -13.42
C GLU A 33 -5.14 7.00 -13.01
N TYR A 34 -5.33 7.32 -11.73
CA TYR A 34 -5.01 8.64 -11.20
C TYR A 34 -3.53 8.78 -10.80
N ASN A 35 -2.71 7.73 -10.94
CA ASN A 35 -1.29 7.72 -10.59
C ASN A 35 -1.01 8.00 -9.10
N GLY A 36 -1.99 7.72 -8.22
CA GLY A 36 -1.94 8.02 -6.79
C GLY A 36 -2.22 9.50 -6.47
N ALA A 37 -2.85 9.75 -5.33
CA ALA A 37 -3.20 11.11 -4.88
C ALA A 37 -1.98 12.05 -4.81
N TYR A 38 -0.81 11.51 -4.43
CA TYR A 38 0.44 12.25 -4.28
C TYR A 38 1.43 12.03 -5.43
N LYS A 39 1.02 11.32 -6.49
CA LYS A 39 1.86 10.94 -7.64
C LYS A 39 3.03 10.03 -7.28
N ALA A 40 2.85 9.19 -6.25
CA ALA A 40 3.83 8.22 -5.78
C ALA A 40 3.77 6.87 -6.53
N SER A 41 2.83 6.71 -7.47
CA SER A 41 2.71 5.55 -8.37
C SER A 41 2.70 5.95 -9.85
N LYS A 42 3.23 7.14 -10.15
CA LYS A 42 3.16 7.71 -11.50
C LYS A 42 3.88 6.84 -12.54
N GLY A 43 3.17 6.48 -13.60
CA GLY A 43 3.68 5.67 -14.71
C GLY A 43 3.72 4.16 -14.45
N MET A 44 3.37 3.71 -13.24
CA MET A 44 3.43 2.30 -12.89
C MET A 44 2.36 1.47 -13.61
N LEU A 45 1.16 2.02 -13.84
CA LEU A 45 0.11 1.32 -14.59
C LEU A 45 0.56 1.04 -16.03
N ASP A 46 1.17 2.02 -16.69
CA ASP A 46 1.69 1.85 -18.05
C ASP A 46 2.82 0.81 -18.12
N GLU A 47 3.64 0.73 -17.07
CA GLU A 47 4.78 -0.18 -17.00
C GLU A 47 4.37 -1.63 -16.64
N PHE A 48 3.55 -1.81 -15.61
CA PHE A 48 3.27 -3.12 -15.02
C PHE A 48 1.87 -3.66 -15.35
N GLY A 49 1.00 -2.83 -15.89
CA GLY A 49 -0.35 -3.22 -16.30
C GLY A 49 -1.36 -3.34 -15.15
N PRO A 50 -2.65 -3.52 -15.49
CA PRO A 50 -3.77 -3.45 -14.55
C PRO A 50 -3.84 -4.64 -13.58
N GLU A 51 -3.08 -5.72 -13.80
CA GLU A 51 -3.00 -6.86 -12.88
C GLU A 51 -2.01 -6.62 -11.73
N ARG A 52 -1.13 -5.63 -11.86
CA ARG A 52 -0.05 -5.33 -10.90
C ARG A 52 -0.16 -3.94 -10.27
N VAL A 53 -0.98 -3.07 -10.85
CA VAL A 53 -1.35 -1.76 -10.29
C VAL A 53 -2.87 -1.65 -10.30
N ILE A 54 -3.49 -1.86 -9.14
CA ILE A 54 -4.92 -2.17 -9.03
C ILE A 54 -5.64 -1.07 -8.24
N ASP A 55 -6.57 -0.37 -8.89
CA ASP A 55 -7.50 0.52 -8.22
C ASP A 55 -8.56 -0.27 -7.43
N THR A 56 -8.85 0.18 -6.22
CA THR A 56 -9.85 -0.44 -5.34
C THR A 56 -11.06 0.47 -5.11
N PRO A 57 -12.23 -0.09 -4.74
CA PRO A 57 -13.27 0.70 -4.11
C PRO A 57 -12.78 1.38 -2.82
N ILE A 58 -13.45 2.47 -2.43
CA ILE A 58 -13.23 3.17 -1.16
C ILE A 58 -13.76 2.28 -0.02
N ALA A 59 -12.91 1.35 0.43
CA ALA A 59 -13.21 0.34 1.44
C ALA A 59 -11.91 -0.22 2.02
N GLU A 60 -11.27 0.55 2.91
CA GLU A 60 -9.95 0.29 3.50
C GLU A 60 -9.86 -1.07 4.16
N LEU A 61 -10.89 -1.49 4.88
CA LEU A 61 -10.96 -2.82 5.47
C LEU A 61 -10.97 -3.92 4.39
N GLY A 62 -11.70 -3.69 3.29
CA GLY A 62 -11.87 -4.64 2.21
C GLY A 62 -10.56 -4.90 1.47
N PHE A 63 -9.93 -3.85 0.95
CA PHE A 63 -8.68 -4.03 0.20
C PHE A 63 -7.50 -4.42 1.08
N ALA A 64 -7.45 -3.98 2.35
CA ALA A 64 -6.47 -4.48 3.30
C ALA A 64 -6.63 -5.99 3.54
N GLY A 65 -7.87 -6.47 3.68
CA GLY A 65 -8.17 -7.90 3.84
C GLY A 65 -7.82 -8.73 2.62
N ILE A 66 -8.10 -8.22 1.41
CA ILE A 66 -7.65 -8.82 0.15
C ILE A 66 -6.12 -8.91 0.12
N GLY A 67 -5.42 -7.84 0.51
CA GLY A 67 -3.96 -7.84 0.64
C GLY A 67 -3.45 -8.93 1.58
N VAL A 68 -4.02 -9.05 2.78
CA VAL A 68 -3.63 -10.11 3.72
C VAL A 68 -3.88 -11.51 3.15
N GLY A 69 -5.04 -11.74 2.55
CA GLY A 69 -5.36 -13.03 1.90
C GLY A 69 -4.47 -13.34 0.70
N SER A 70 -4.08 -12.33 -0.08
CA SER A 70 -3.12 -12.46 -1.18
C SER A 70 -1.73 -12.84 -0.66
N ALA A 71 -1.28 -12.20 0.42
CA ALA A 71 0.00 -12.49 1.05
C ALA A 71 0.06 -13.92 1.61
N MET A 72 -1.04 -14.43 2.16
CA MET A 72 -1.15 -15.85 2.57
C MET A 72 -0.96 -16.82 1.40
N ASN A 73 -1.35 -16.41 0.19
CA ASN A 73 -1.23 -17.22 -1.04
C ASN A 73 0.12 -17.02 -1.76
N GLY A 74 1.08 -16.35 -1.12
CA GLY A 74 2.45 -16.23 -1.62
C GLY A 74 2.77 -14.92 -2.36
N ASN A 75 1.80 -14.00 -2.46
CA ASN A 75 2.06 -12.68 -3.05
C ASN A 75 2.68 -11.69 -2.05
N ARG A 76 3.15 -10.55 -2.55
CA ARG A 76 3.81 -9.49 -1.78
C ARG A 76 3.14 -8.14 -1.99
N PRO A 77 1.89 -7.97 -1.52
CA PRO A 77 1.13 -6.75 -1.76
C PRO A 77 1.72 -5.51 -1.09
N ILE A 78 1.67 -4.40 -1.83
CA ILE A 78 1.82 -3.04 -1.34
C ILE A 78 0.42 -2.43 -1.31
N ILE A 79 -0.12 -2.25 -0.11
CA ILE A 79 -1.43 -1.66 0.12
C ILE A 79 -1.27 -0.16 0.40
N GLU A 80 -1.82 0.68 -0.48
CA GLU A 80 -1.80 2.14 -0.33
C GLU A 80 -3.17 2.67 0.10
N PHE A 81 -3.19 3.36 1.25
CA PHE A 81 -4.30 4.20 1.67
C PHE A 81 -4.10 5.61 1.11
N MET A 82 -5.18 6.27 0.65
CA MET A 82 -5.11 7.66 0.16
C MET A 82 -4.40 8.59 1.15
N THR A 83 -4.72 8.44 2.44
CA THR A 83 -3.96 8.96 3.56
C THR A 83 -3.90 7.90 4.65
N PHE A 84 -2.78 7.83 5.38
CA PHE A 84 -2.63 6.86 6.47
C PHE A 84 -3.61 7.11 7.62
N ASN A 85 -4.23 8.29 7.71
CA ASN A 85 -5.35 8.56 8.63
C ASN A 85 -6.49 7.55 8.45
N PHE A 86 -6.75 7.10 7.22
CA PHE A 86 -7.83 6.17 6.91
C PHE A 86 -7.44 4.70 7.12
N SER A 87 -6.17 4.42 7.44
CA SER A 87 -5.76 3.08 7.89
C SER A 87 -6.53 2.62 9.14
N LEU A 88 -7.08 3.55 9.92
CA LEU A 88 -7.95 3.27 11.07
C LEU A 88 -9.21 2.48 10.68
N VAL A 89 -9.73 2.65 9.46
CA VAL A 89 -10.87 1.86 8.95
C VAL A 89 -10.43 0.42 8.63
N GLY A 90 -9.19 0.23 8.17
CA GLY A 90 -8.59 -1.07 7.88
C GLY A 90 -7.81 -1.71 9.04
N ILE A 91 -7.82 -1.12 10.24
CA ILE A 91 -6.87 -1.45 11.31
C ILE A 91 -6.98 -2.87 11.82
N ASP A 92 -8.18 -3.48 11.77
CA ASP A 92 -8.37 -4.88 12.15
C ASP A 92 -7.56 -5.83 11.25
N GLN A 93 -7.49 -5.53 9.94
CA GLN A 93 -6.69 -6.32 9.00
C GLN A 93 -5.19 -6.13 9.25
N ILE A 94 -4.76 -4.94 9.64
CA ILE A 94 -3.35 -4.66 9.97
C ILE A 94 -2.94 -5.37 11.27
N ILE A 95 -3.70 -5.16 12.35
CA ILE A 95 -3.29 -5.55 13.71
C ILE A 95 -3.74 -6.96 14.08
N ASN A 96 -4.98 -7.34 13.79
CA ASN A 96 -5.50 -8.64 14.21
C ASN A 96 -5.24 -9.74 13.19
N ASN A 97 -5.06 -9.40 11.92
CA ASN A 97 -4.76 -10.37 10.87
C ASN A 97 -3.27 -10.34 10.50
N ALA A 98 -2.81 -9.35 9.72
CA ALA A 98 -1.47 -9.33 9.16
C ALA A 98 -0.36 -9.54 10.20
N ALA A 99 -0.38 -8.76 11.29
CA ALA A 99 0.66 -8.79 12.32
C ALA A 99 0.69 -10.09 13.13
N LYS A 100 -0.45 -10.76 13.31
CA LYS A 100 -0.58 -11.93 14.21
C LYS A 100 -0.62 -13.26 13.47
N MET A 101 -0.88 -13.26 12.16
CA MET A 101 -1.18 -14.48 11.42
C MET A 101 -0.08 -15.53 11.53
N ARG A 102 1.19 -15.11 11.47
CA ARG A 102 2.33 -16.03 11.60
C ARG A 102 2.33 -16.77 12.93
N GLN A 103 1.99 -16.08 14.02
CA GLN A 103 1.86 -16.71 15.34
C GLN A 103 0.60 -17.59 15.41
N MET A 104 -0.55 -17.06 15.00
CA MET A 104 -1.84 -17.76 15.07
C MET A 104 -1.85 -19.06 14.26
N SER A 105 -1.15 -19.08 13.13
CA SER A 105 -1.03 -20.25 12.25
C SER A 105 0.10 -21.21 12.62
N GLY A 106 0.80 -20.99 13.74
CA GLY A 106 1.95 -21.82 14.12
C GLY A 106 3.10 -21.77 13.09
N GLY A 107 3.25 -20.66 12.38
CA GLY A 107 4.27 -20.45 11.36
C GLY A 107 3.89 -20.90 9.95
N GLN A 108 2.67 -21.41 9.72
CA GLN A 108 2.24 -21.87 8.40
C GLN A 108 2.07 -20.73 7.38
N PHE A 109 1.57 -19.57 7.83
CA PHE A 109 1.40 -18.40 6.98
C PHE A 109 2.35 -17.29 7.38
N ASN A 110 3.25 -16.91 6.47
CA ASN A 110 4.01 -15.67 6.57
C ASN A 110 3.27 -14.59 5.76
N ILE A 111 3.15 -13.38 6.29
CA ILE A 111 2.40 -12.28 5.64
C ILE A 111 3.39 -11.19 5.20
N PRO A 112 4.05 -11.33 4.04
CA PRO A 112 4.93 -10.30 3.48
C PRO A 112 4.10 -9.18 2.83
N ILE A 113 3.67 -8.21 3.64
CA ILE A 113 2.81 -7.10 3.20
C ILE A 113 3.39 -5.75 3.62
N VAL A 114 3.19 -4.73 2.78
CA VAL A 114 3.49 -3.33 3.12
C VAL A 114 2.18 -2.54 3.14
N PHE A 115 1.91 -1.86 4.25
CA PHE A 115 0.85 -0.87 4.33
C PHE A 115 1.49 0.51 4.28
N ARG A 116 1.04 1.36 3.34
CA ARG A 116 1.60 2.70 3.14
C ARG A 116 0.52 3.74 2.90
N GLY A 117 0.91 5.00 3.09
CA GLY A 117 0.08 6.16 2.86
C GLY A 117 0.77 7.39 3.44
N PRO A 118 0.47 8.59 2.95
CA PRO A 118 0.98 9.82 3.53
C PRO A 118 0.38 10.06 4.92
N THR A 119 1.19 10.52 5.87
CA THR A 119 0.82 10.81 7.25
C THR A 119 1.41 12.15 7.70
N GLY A 120 0.94 12.67 8.83
CA GLY A 120 1.37 13.95 9.38
C GLY A 120 0.77 15.16 8.67
N SER A 121 1.15 16.34 9.17
CA SER A 121 0.64 17.62 8.67
C SER A 121 1.12 17.92 7.25
N ALA A 122 0.21 18.38 6.41
CA ALA A 122 0.49 18.85 5.05
C ALA A 122 -0.14 20.24 4.84
N GLY A 123 -0.39 20.64 3.59
CA GLY A 123 -0.90 21.96 3.20
C GLY A 123 -2.35 22.24 3.64
N GLN A 124 -2.60 22.40 4.94
CA GLN A 124 -3.89 22.79 5.52
C GLN A 124 -5.05 21.81 5.23
N LEU A 125 -4.77 20.50 5.20
CA LEU A 125 -5.75 19.46 4.84
C LEU A 125 -6.77 19.15 5.95
N GLY A 126 -6.67 19.81 7.11
CA GLY A 126 -7.64 19.71 8.20
C GLY A 126 -7.50 18.45 9.05
N ALA A 127 -8.55 18.19 9.85
CA ALA A 127 -8.50 17.26 10.98
C ALA A 127 -8.31 15.78 10.60
N THR A 128 -8.74 15.38 9.41
CA THR A 128 -8.74 13.96 8.97
C THR A 128 -7.57 13.60 8.05
N HIS A 129 -6.70 14.57 7.74
CA HIS A 129 -5.59 14.39 6.79
C HIS A 129 -4.24 14.86 7.37
N SER A 130 -4.17 15.09 8.68
CA SER A 130 -3.01 15.70 9.34
C SER A 130 -2.56 15.00 10.62
N GLN A 131 -3.17 13.87 11.00
CA GLN A 131 -2.74 13.12 12.18
C GLN A 131 -1.40 12.45 11.92
N ALA A 132 -0.56 12.40 12.95
CA ALA A 132 0.66 11.61 12.99
C ALA A 132 0.46 10.53 14.07
N PHE A 133 0.73 9.26 13.72
CA PHE A 133 0.58 8.11 14.62
C PHE A 133 1.90 7.63 15.23
N GLU A 134 2.94 8.47 15.19
CA GLU A 134 4.29 8.23 15.69
C GLU A 134 4.44 8.36 17.21
#